data_AF-A0A954LR09-F1
#
_entry.id   AF-A0A954LR09-F1
#
_cell.length_a   1.000
_cell.length_b   1.000
_cell.length_c   1.000
_cell.angle_alpha   90.00
_cell.angle_beta   90.00
_cell.angle_gamma   90.00
#
_symmetry.space_group_name_H-M   'P 1'
#
loop_
_entity.id
_entity.type
_entity.pdbx_description
1 polymer ?
#
loop_
_entity_poly.entity_id
_entity_poly.type
_entity_poly.pdbx_seq_one_letter_code
_entity_poly.pdbx_strand_id
1 'polypeptide(L)'
;MPQQRVVILGAGIQGVSLAFALAARGLHVQILDAESKPLKATSVRNEGKIHLGFVYALDETGATQRAMMQSALCFSSLLDQWCGKLPWHEWRADNFYYAVMPESLAGVDQLAQSYECLRQLLKDYSRDDHGEPNYLGQPLSWLWKREKDVSRALFACGQFLQGLFRTEETAIDTRLLARSLRKRLMNHSRID
;
A
#
# COMPACT_ATOMS: atom_id res chain seq x y z
N MET A 1 -39.00 3.86 -5.35
CA MET A 1 -37.88 3.68 -6.30
C MET A 1 -37.19 2.36 -5.98
N PRO A 2 -36.88 1.49 -6.96
CA PRO A 2 -36.11 0.27 -6.70
C PRO A 2 -34.74 0.66 -6.13
N GLN A 3 -34.31 -0.03 -5.08
CA GLN A 3 -33.03 0.22 -4.44
C GLN A 3 -31.91 -0.14 -5.43
N GLN A 4 -31.03 0.81 -5.77
CA GLN A 4 -29.89 0.54 -6.63
C GLN A 4 -28.98 -0.49 -5.94
N ARG A 5 -28.89 -1.67 -6.56
CA ARG A 5 -28.09 -2.80 -6.09
C ARG A 5 -26.90 -2.98 -7.03
N VAL A 6 -25.71 -3.02 -6.45
CA VAL A 6 -24.47 -3.34 -7.17
C VAL A 6 -24.04 -4.73 -6.77
N VAL A 7 -23.68 -5.57 -7.74
CA VAL A 7 -23.10 -6.88 -7.49
C VAL A 7 -21.59 -6.81 -7.73
N ILE A 8 -20.80 -7.24 -6.77
CA ILE A 8 -19.35 -7.35 -6.85
C ILE A 8 -18.98 -8.83 -6.92
N LEU A 9 -18.16 -9.20 -7.90
CA LEU A 9 -17.59 -10.54 -8.03
C LEU A 9 -16.20 -10.56 -7.39
N GLY A 10 -16.07 -11.32 -6.31
CA GLY A 10 -14.85 -11.47 -5.51
C GLY A 10 -14.88 -10.64 -4.23
N ALA A 11 -14.69 -11.31 -3.11
CA ALA A 11 -14.57 -10.78 -1.75
C ALA A 11 -13.11 -10.73 -1.27
N GLY A 12 -12.16 -10.55 -2.19
CA GLY A 12 -10.79 -10.16 -1.88
C GLY A 12 -10.68 -8.70 -1.44
N ILE A 13 -9.48 -8.22 -1.14
CA ILE A 13 -9.25 -6.85 -0.62
C ILE A 13 -9.80 -5.77 -1.54
N GLN A 14 -9.66 -5.95 -2.85
CA GLN A 14 -10.20 -5.01 -3.84
C GLN A 14 -11.73 -4.98 -3.81
N GLY A 15 -12.39 -6.13 -3.83
CA GLY A 15 -13.85 -6.21 -3.82
C GLY A 15 -14.46 -5.71 -2.52
N VAL A 16 -13.86 -6.04 -1.38
CA VAL A 16 -14.28 -5.55 -0.06
C VAL A 16 -14.10 -4.04 0.06
N SER A 17 -12.96 -3.49 -0.39
CA SER A 17 -12.73 -2.04 -0.39
C SER A 17 -13.73 -1.32 -1.30
N LEU A 18 -14.04 -1.88 -2.47
CA LEU A 18 -15.05 -1.32 -3.37
C LEU A 18 -16.45 -1.37 -2.75
N ALA A 19 -16.79 -2.47 -2.07
CA ALA A 19 -18.08 -2.59 -1.37
C ALA A 19 -18.24 -1.51 -0.31
N PHE A 20 -17.22 -1.27 0.51
CA PHE A 20 -17.21 -0.18 1.48
C PHE A 20 -17.33 1.19 0.81
N ALA A 21 -16.57 1.44 -0.26
CA ALA A 21 -16.62 2.71 -0.98
C ALA A 21 -18.00 3.01 -1.58
N LEU A 22 -18.69 2.01 -2.11
CA LEU A 22 -20.04 2.14 -2.68
C LEU A 22 -21.10 2.25 -1.58
N ALA A 23 -20.98 1.45 -0.51
CA ALA A 23 -21.91 1.50 0.60
C ALA A 23 -21.83 2.81 1.38
N ALA A 24 -20.63 3.41 1.50
CA ALA A 24 -20.43 4.76 2.03
C ALA A 24 -21.12 5.84 1.19
N ARG A 25 -21.41 5.56 -0.09
CA ARG A 25 -22.21 6.41 -0.99
C ARG A 25 -23.71 6.08 -0.96
N GLY A 26 -24.15 5.22 -0.04
CA GLY A 26 -25.56 4.87 0.17
C GLY A 26 -26.10 3.74 -0.71
N LEU A 27 -25.24 3.11 -1.54
CA LEU A 27 -25.64 1.99 -2.39
C LEU A 27 -25.75 0.69 -1.59
N HIS A 28 -26.62 -0.22 -2.03
CA HIS A 28 -26.64 -1.59 -1.53
C HIS A 28 -25.74 -2.45 -2.40
N VAL A 29 -24.87 -3.22 -1.76
CA VAL A 29 -23.85 -4.02 -2.44
C VAL A 29 -24.05 -5.47 -2.05
N GLN A 30 -24.06 -6.37 -3.04
CA GLN A 30 -23.97 -7.80 -2.82
C GLN A 30 -22.59 -8.28 -3.30
N ILE A 31 -21.89 -9.05 -2.48
CA ILE A 31 -20.60 -9.65 -2.84
C ILE A 31 -20.78 -11.15 -3.08
N LEU A 32 -20.40 -11.62 -4.27
CA LEU A 32 -20.36 -13.03 -4.62
C LEU A 32 -18.91 -13.49 -4.67
N ASP A 33 -18.56 -14.52 -3.91
CA ASP A 33 -17.23 -15.13 -3.93
C ASP A 33 -17.36 -16.66 -3.95
N ALA A 34 -16.41 -17.33 -4.61
CA ALA A 34 -16.30 -18.78 -4.58
C ALA A 34 -15.75 -19.30 -3.25
N GLU A 35 -14.99 -18.48 -2.53
CA GLU A 35 -14.46 -18.81 -1.21
C GLU A 35 -15.53 -18.72 -0.13
N SER A 36 -15.47 -19.67 0.81
CA SER A 36 -16.41 -19.75 1.94
C SER A 36 -16.36 -18.54 2.89
N LYS A 37 -15.33 -17.70 2.80
CA LYS A 37 -15.13 -16.51 3.63
C LYS A 37 -14.40 -15.42 2.84
N PRO A 38 -14.78 -14.13 3.00
CA PRO A 38 -14.06 -13.00 2.42
C PRO A 38 -12.58 -12.99 2.81
N LEU A 39 -11.72 -12.38 2.00
CA LEU A 39 -10.30 -12.11 2.28
C LEU A 39 -9.44 -13.35 2.59
N LYS A 40 -9.85 -14.55 2.17
CA LYS A 40 -9.22 -15.82 2.57
C LYS A 40 -8.04 -16.24 1.68
N ALA A 41 -8.06 -15.84 0.41
CA ALA A 41 -7.07 -16.21 -0.59
C ALA A 41 -5.85 -15.26 -0.57
N THR A 42 -5.53 -14.65 -1.72
CA THR A 42 -4.34 -13.81 -1.92
C THR A 42 -4.26 -12.62 -0.98
N SER A 43 -5.40 -12.11 -0.48
CA SER A 43 -5.44 -10.94 0.42
C SER A 43 -4.72 -11.15 1.76
N VAL A 44 -4.49 -12.40 2.20
CA VAL A 44 -3.73 -12.73 3.43
C VAL A 44 -2.46 -13.55 3.15
N ARG A 45 -2.13 -13.74 1.87
CA ARG A 45 -1.01 -14.55 1.39
C ARG A 45 -0.12 -13.73 0.45
N ASN A 46 0.26 -12.54 0.91
CA ASN A 46 1.15 -11.62 0.22
C ASN A 46 2.07 -10.95 1.25
N GLU A 47 3.06 -10.18 0.77
CA GLU A 47 4.06 -9.50 1.61
C GLU A 47 3.44 -8.46 2.56
N GLY A 48 2.23 -7.96 2.26
CA GLY A 48 1.58 -6.88 3.01
C GLY A 48 2.19 -5.50 2.75
N LYS A 49 3.17 -5.40 1.86
CA LYS A 49 3.86 -4.17 1.48
C LYS A 49 2.88 -3.18 0.85
N ILE A 50 2.93 -1.94 1.33
CA ILE A 50 2.13 -0.84 0.78
C ILE A 50 3.07 0.02 -0.07
N HIS A 51 3.04 -0.18 -1.38
CA HIS A 51 4.03 0.36 -2.29
C HIS A 51 3.95 1.88 -2.45
N LEU A 52 5.04 2.58 -2.15
CA LEU A 52 5.25 4.01 -2.41
C LEU A 52 5.79 4.28 -3.82
N GLY A 53 6.07 3.24 -4.60
CA GLY A 53 6.45 3.36 -6.02
C GLY A 53 7.92 3.08 -6.34
N PHE A 54 8.74 2.68 -5.35
CA PHE A 54 10.18 2.47 -5.54
C PHE A 54 10.52 1.39 -6.59
N VAL A 55 9.79 0.27 -6.59
CA VAL A 55 10.05 -0.86 -7.52
C VAL A 55 9.71 -0.58 -8.98
N TYR A 56 9.04 0.53 -9.28
CA TYR A 56 8.56 0.87 -10.63
C TYR A 56 9.44 1.92 -11.32
N ALA A 57 10.72 2.00 -10.94
CA ALA A 57 11.67 3.01 -11.43
C ALA A 57 11.96 2.95 -12.94
N LEU A 58 11.59 1.86 -13.62
CA LEU A 58 11.78 1.68 -15.06
C LEU A 58 10.58 2.16 -15.91
N ASP A 59 9.50 2.63 -15.29
CA ASP A 59 8.45 3.35 -16.02
C ASP A 59 8.89 4.80 -16.26
N GLU A 60 9.40 5.08 -17.45
CA GLU A 60 9.91 6.40 -17.84
C GLU A 60 8.86 7.51 -17.78
N THR A 61 7.57 7.17 -17.88
CA THR A 61 6.49 8.16 -17.77
C THR A 61 6.26 8.61 -16.33
N GLY A 62 6.71 7.82 -15.35
CA GLY A 62 6.42 7.99 -13.93
C GLY A 62 4.95 7.78 -13.56
N ALA A 63 4.10 7.35 -14.48
CA ALA A 63 2.66 7.20 -14.25
C ALA A 63 2.37 6.12 -13.19
N THR A 64 3.09 5.01 -13.25
CA THR A 64 2.97 3.91 -12.28
C THR A 64 3.43 4.36 -10.89
N GLN A 65 4.57 5.04 -10.81
CA GLN A 65 5.09 5.59 -9.56
C GLN A 65 4.12 6.57 -8.92
N ARG A 66 3.51 7.43 -9.73
CA ARG A 66 2.46 8.36 -9.31
C ARG A 66 1.22 7.64 -8.75
N ALA A 67 0.70 6.68 -9.51
CA ALA A 67 -0.47 5.93 -9.09
C ALA A 67 -0.24 5.16 -7.78
N MET A 68 0.95 4.57 -7.61
CA MET A 68 1.32 3.84 -6.40
C MET A 68 1.42 4.76 -5.18
N MET A 69 2.16 5.86 -5.28
CA MET A 69 2.29 6.85 -4.21
C MET A 69 0.92 7.38 -3.79
N GLN A 70 0.09 7.83 -4.74
CA GLN A 70 -1.24 8.36 -4.42
C GLN A 70 -2.14 7.32 -3.74
N SER A 71 -2.11 6.08 -4.22
CA SER A 71 -2.89 4.99 -3.63
C SER A 71 -2.42 4.65 -2.22
N ALA A 72 -1.11 4.62 -1.99
CA ALA A 72 -0.52 4.35 -0.68
C ALA A 72 -0.87 5.44 0.35
N LEU A 73 -0.86 6.71 -0.06
CA LEU A 73 -1.15 7.86 0.81
C LEU A 73 -2.64 8.02 1.14
N CYS A 74 -3.55 7.42 0.38
CA CYS A 74 -4.97 7.46 0.68
C CYS A 74 -5.49 6.16 1.33
N PHE A 75 -4.72 5.06 1.25
CA PHE A 75 -5.17 3.72 1.66
C PHE A 75 -5.68 3.65 3.11
N SER A 76 -4.89 4.09 4.09
CA SER A 76 -5.28 4.04 5.50
C SER A 76 -6.44 4.97 5.81
N SER A 77 -6.43 6.18 5.24
CA SER A 77 -7.49 7.18 5.45
C SER A 77 -8.84 6.70 4.92
N LEU A 78 -8.86 6.08 3.74
CA LEU A 78 -10.08 5.53 3.15
C LEU A 78 -10.63 4.38 4.01
N LEU A 79 -9.77 3.46 4.44
CA LEU A 79 -10.20 2.36 5.31
C LEU A 79 -10.66 2.86 6.69
N ASP A 80 -9.97 3.84 7.28
CA ASP A 80 -10.41 4.50 8.51
C ASP A 80 -11.80 5.13 8.35
N GLN A 81 -12.05 5.78 7.21
CA GLN A 81 -13.33 6.42 6.93
C GLN A 81 -14.47 5.40 6.86
N TRP A 82 -14.24 4.23 6.25
CA TRP A 82 -15.29 3.23 6.06
C TRP A 82 -15.44 2.28 7.26
N CYS A 83 -14.35 1.98 7.95
CA CYS A 83 -14.28 0.96 9.00
C CYS A 83 -14.09 1.53 10.41
N GLY A 84 -14.02 2.86 10.56
CA GLY A 84 -13.51 3.51 11.76
C GLY A 84 -12.00 3.36 11.90
N LYS A 85 -11.40 4.10 12.84
CA LYS A 85 -9.95 4.12 13.06
C LYS A 85 -9.38 2.73 13.28
N LEU A 86 -8.39 2.37 12.47
CA LEU A 86 -7.66 1.11 12.57
C LEU A 86 -6.29 1.31 13.25
N PRO A 87 -5.78 0.32 14.00
CA PRO A 87 -4.53 0.43 14.75
C PRO A 87 -3.31 0.22 13.84
N TRP A 88 -3.12 1.10 12.86
CA TRP A 88 -2.07 0.97 11.85
C TRP A 88 -0.67 0.81 12.45
N HIS A 89 -0.35 1.57 13.49
CA HIS A 89 0.95 1.51 14.16
C HIS A 89 1.26 0.11 14.71
N GLU A 90 0.26 -0.63 15.19
CA GLU A 90 0.43 -1.99 15.72
C GLU A 90 0.58 -3.04 14.60
N TRP A 91 0.10 -2.74 13.39
CA TRP A 91 0.10 -3.70 12.29
C TRP A 91 1.29 -3.54 11.36
N ARG A 92 2.01 -2.42 11.45
CA ARG A 92 3.15 -2.12 10.58
C ARG A 92 4.36 -2.98 10.92
N ALA A 93 5.08 -3.38 9.89
CA ALA A 93 6.41 -3.99 10.00
C ALA A 93 7.50 -2.91 10.04
N ASP A 94 8.74 -3.35 10.20
CA ASP A 94 9.89 -2.50 9.97
C ASP A 94 9.97 -2.02 8.51
N ASN A 95 10.73 -0.94 8.32
CA ASN A 95 10.95 -0.31 7.03
C ASN A 95 11.78 -1.19 6.08
N PHE A 96 11.51 -1.06 4.78
CA PHE A 96 12.21 -1.84 3.76
C PHE A 96 13.59 -1.29 3.38
N TYR A 97 14.45 -2.23 2.99
CA TYR A 97 15.70 -1.98 2.29
C TYR A 97 15.61 -2.47 0.85
N TYR A 98 16.08 -1.65 -0.07
CA TYR A 98 16.23 -1.99 -1.49
C TYR A 98 17.70 -2.18 -1.83
N ALA A 99 18.10 -3.43 -1.98
CA ALA A 99 19.44 -3.81 -2.41
C ALA A 99 19.56 -3.76 -3.94
N VAL A 100 20.67 -3.23 -4.44
CA VAL A 100 21.02 -3.24 -5.86
C VAL A 100 22.08 -4.30 -6.07
N MET A 101 21.71 -5.35 -6.81
CA MET A 101 22.58 -6.47 -7.13
C MET A 101 23.40 -6.15 -8.40
N PRO A 102 24.52 -6.85 -8.66
CA PRO A 102 25.38 -6.58 -9.80
C PRO A 102 24.66 -6.61 -11.16
N GLU A 103 23.69 -7.51 -11.29
CA GLU A 103 22.89 -7.74 -12.51
C GLU A 103 21.48 -7.13 -12.39
N SER A 104 21.28 -6.14 -11.51
CA SER A 104 20.01 -5.43 -11.43
C SER A 104 19.72 -4.68 -12.73
N LEU A 105 18.46 -4.72 -13.17
CA LEU A 105 18.00 -4.04 -14.39
C LEU A 105 18.21 -2.52 -14.33
N ALA A 106 18.16 -1.93 -13.13
CA ALA A 106 18.43 -0.53 -12.89
C ALA A 106 19.65 -0.39 -11.98
N GLY A 107 20.59 0.46 -12.39
CA GLY A 107 21.78 0.77 -11.60
C GLY A 107 21.48 1.71 -10.43
N VAL A 108 22.45 1.85 -9.53
CA VAL A 108 22.30 2.64 -8.30
C VAL A 108 21.94 4.10 -8.59
N ASP A 109 22.59 4.73 -9.56
CA ASP A 109 22.36 6.15 -9.84
C ASP A 109 21.02 6.39 -10.56
N GLN A 110 20.60 5.46 -11.43
CA GLN A 110 19.28 5.50 -12.06
C GLN A 110 18.16 5.37 -11.00
N LEU A 111 18.30 4.45 -10.05
CA LEU A 111 17.36 4.32 -8.94
C LEU A 111 17.36 5.57 -8.05
N ALA A 112 18.52 6.12 -7.72
CA ALA A 112 18.60 7.35 -6.92
C ALA A 112 17.90 8.53 -7.61
N GLN A 113 18.05 8.66 -8.94
CA GLN A 113 17.34 9.68 -9.72
C GLN A 113 15.82 9.46 -9.68
N SER A 114 15.36 8.23 -9.92
CA SER A 114 13.93 7.89 -9.84
C SER A 114 13.34 8.17 -8.45
N TYR A 115 14.10 7.87 -7.39
CA TYR A 115 13.64 8.08 -6.02
C TYR A 115 13.59 9.57 -5.65
N GLU A 116 14.43 10.40 -6.25
CA GLU A 116 14.30 11.86 -6.14
C GLU A 116 13.03 12.36 -6.84
N CYS A 117 12.66 11.81 -8.00
CA CYS A 117 11.37 12.11 -8.63
C CYS A 117 10.18 11.75 -7.73
N LEU A 118 10.21 10.59 -7.05
CA LEU A 118 9.19 10.22 -6.05
C LEU A 118 9.13 11.21 -4.88
N ARG A 119 10.28 11.74 -4.44
CA ARG A 119 10.33 12.74 -3.37
C ARG A 119 9.67 14.06 -3.81
N GLN A 120 9.87 14.48 -5.05
CA GLN A 120 9.20 15.66 -5.59
C GLN A 120 7.70 15.43 -5.72
N LEU A 121 7.28 14.26 -6.20
CA LEU A 121 5.87 13.88 -6.25
C LEU A 121 5.18 13.96 -4.88
N LEU A 122 5.82 13.48 -3.81
CA LEU A 122 5.29 13.58 -2.46
C LEU A 122 5.10 15.04 -2.00
N LYS A 123 6.05 15.92 -2.35
CA LYS A 123 5.93 17.36 -2.04
C LYS A 123 4.77 18.00 -2.78
N ASP A 124 4.59 17.66 -4.05
CA ASP A 124 3.47 18.17 -4.86
C ASP A 124 2.13 17.68 -4.31
N TYR A 125 2.03 16.40 -3.95
CA TYR A 125 0.83 15.84 -3.32
C TYR A 125 0.44 16.55 -2.02
N SER A 126 1.45 16.95 -1.23
CA SER A 126 1.23 17.67 0.04
C SER A 126 0.71 19.09 -0.15
N ARG A 127 0.84 19.67 -1.36
CA ARG A 127 0.41 21.04 -1.68
C ARG A 127 -1.03 21.10 -2.19
N ASP A 128 -1.55 20.01 -2.77
CA ASP A 128 -2.82 19.99 -3.53
C ASP A 128 -4.09 19.83 -2.66
N ASP A 129 -4.18 20.50 -1.50
CA ASP A 129 -5.38 20.50 -0.61
C ASP A 129 -5.85 19.09 -0.15
N HIS A 130 -5.05 18.05 -0.35
CA HIS A 130 -5.35 16.67 0.04
C HIS A 130 -5.15 16.38 1.54
N GLY A 131 -4.84 17.40 2.33
CA GLY A 131 -4.44 17.28 3.74
C GLY A 131 -3.00 16.78 3.89
N GLU A 132 -2.56 16.59 5.14
CA GLU A 132 -1.23 16.01 5.39
C GLU A 132 -1.19 14.56 4.86
N PRO A 133 -0.15 14.17 4.08
CA PRO A 133 -0.05 12.82 3.54
C PRO A 133 -0.10 11.80 4.67
N ASN A 134 -1.05 10.86 4.63
CA ASN A 134 -1.17 9.82 5.65
C ASN A 134 -0.71 8.47 5.10
N TYR A 135 0.43 7.99 5.56
CA TYR A 135 0.89 6.66 5.21
C TYR A 135 0.75 5.75 6.43
N LEU A 136 -0.33 4.96 6.47
CA LEU A 136 -0.60 3.97 7.51
C LEU A 136 -0.61 4.58 8.92
N GLY A 137 -1.41 5.64 9.09
CA GLY A 137 -1.68 6.27 10.39
C GLY A 137 -0.69 7.37 10.80
N GLN A 138 0.35 7.65 10.01
CA GLN A 138 1.32 8.71 10.29
C GLN A 138 1.80 9.41 9.02
N PRO A 139 2.30 10.65 9.11
CA PRO A 139 2.92 11.33 7.97
C PRO A 139 4.25 10.70 7.57
N LEU A 140 4.59 10.80 6.29
CA LEU A 140 5.93 10.48 5.81
C LEU A 140 6.89 11.61 6.19
N SER A 141 7.89 11.30 7.00
CA SER A 141 8.89 12.28 7.46
C SER A 141 10.18 12.23 6.63
N TRP A 142 10.43 11.14 5.90
CA TRP A 142 11.55 10.99 4.99
C TRP A 142 11.27 9.87 3.99
N LEU A 143 11.48 10.07 2.70
CA LEU A 143 11.09 9.03 1.74
C LEU A 143 12.14 7.91 1.59
N TRP A 144 13.41 8.28 1.38
CA TRP A 144 14.50 7.34 1.15
C TRP A 144 15.87 7.94 1.52
N LYS A 145 16.84 7.06 1.79
CA LYS A 145 18.25 7.39 2.04
C LYS A 145 19.14 6.34 1.38
N ARG A 146 20.25 6.77 0.75
CA ARG A 146 21.31 5.86 0.28
C ARG A 146 22.23 5.54 1.45
N GLU A 147 22.45 4.25 1.69
CA GLU A 147 23.38 3.81 2.72
C GLU A 147 24.83 3.97 2.22
N LYS A 148 25.69 4.49 3.09
CA LYS A 148 27.11 4.72 2.78
C LYS A 148 27.95 3.45 2.95
N ASP A 149 27.58 2.62 3.91
CA ASP A 149 28.27 1.38 4.23
C ASP A 149 27.40 0.19 3.86
N VAL A 150 27.66 -0.35 2.67
CA VAL A 150 26.95 -1.52 2.13
C VAL A 150 27.49 -2.82 2.74
N SER A 151 28.68 -2.80 3.36
CA SER A 151 29.33 -3.98 3.95
C SER A 151 28.73 -4.39 5.30
N ARG A 152 28.12 -3.43 6.02
CA ARG A 152 27.34 -3.65 7.24
C ARG A 152 25.90 -4.10 6.99
N ALA A 153 25.47 -4.14 5.73
CA ALA A 153 24.10 -4.48 5.37
C ALA A 153 23.78 -5.92 5.77
N LEU A 154 22.56 -6.14 6.26
CA LEU A 154 21.98 -7.34 6.87
C LEU A 154 22.01 -8.64 6.02
N PHE A 155 22.71 -8.64 4.89
CA PHE A 155 22.75 -9.75 3.95
C PHE A 155 23.88 -10.70 4.35
N ALA A 156 23.53 -11.67 5.20
CA ALA A 156 24.37 -12.81 5.49
C ALA A 156 24.50 -13.67 4.23
N CYS A 157 25.62 -13.57 3.50
CA CYS A 157 26.27 -14.60 2.67
C CYS A 157 27.07 -13.98 1.51
N GLY A 158 28.19 -13.29 1.75
CA GLY A 158 29.22 -13.01 0.73
C GLY A 158 28.75 -12.38 -0.59
N GLN A 159 27.54 -11.81 -0.63
CA GLN A 159 26.95 -11.24 -1.83
C GLN A 159 27.47 -9.83 -2.01
N PHE A 160 28.05 -9.56 -3.18
CA PHE A 160 28.51 -8.23 -3.53
C PHE A 160 27.31 -7.39 -3.96
N LEU A 161 27.02 -6.34 -3.18
CA LEU A 161 25.96 -5.36 -3.47
C LEU A 161 26.58 -4.12 -4.12
N GLN A 162 25.96 -3.61 -5.17
CA GLN A 162 26.37 -2.34 -5.78
C GLN A 162 25.85 -1.13 -4.99
N GLY A 163 24.71 -1.27 -4.31
CA GLY A 163 24.10 -0.21 -3.54
C GLY A 163 23.00 -0.70 -2.62
N LEU A 164 22.64 0.14 -1.66
CA LEU A 164 21.58 -0.12 -0.72
C LEU A 164 20.83 1.16 -0.40
N PHE A 165 19.51 1.10 -0.47
CA PHE A 165 18.62 2.19 -0.11
C PHE A 165 17.73 1.77 1.04
N ARG A 166 17.63 2.62 2.05
CA ARG A 166 16.60 2.52 3.09
C ARG A 166 15.42 3.38 2.68
N THR A 167 14.20 2.91 2.90
CA THR A 167 12.96 3.62 2.54
C THR A 167 11.99 3.66 3.70
N GLU A 168 11.08 4.64 3.76
CA GLU A 168 9.99 4.67 4.76
C GLU A 168 8.80 3.77 4.35
N GLU A 169 8.92 3.09 3.21
CA GLU A 169 7.99 2.05 2.79
C GLU A 169 7.97 0.90 3.80
N THR A 170 6.78 0.40 4.11
CA THR A 170 6.55 -0.67 5.08
C THR A 170 5.47 -1.63 4.59
N ALA A 171 5.29 -2.70 5.36
CA ALA A 171 4.22 -3.67 5.20
C ALA A 171 3.27 -3.62 6.40
N ILE A 172 2.10 -4.22 6.22
CA ILE A 172 1.14 -4.45 7.29
C ILE A 172 0.89 -5.94 7.48
N ASP A 173 0.51 -6.33 8.71
CA ASP A 173 -0.04 -7.67 8.96
C ASP A 173 -1.40 -7.81 8.24
N THR A 174 -1.37 -8.52 7.11
CA THR A 174 -2.54 -8.74 6.26
C THR A 174 -3.62 -9.57 6.94
N ARG A 175 -3.27 -10.41 7.91
CA ARG A 175 -4.22 -11.25 8.66
C ARG A 175 -4.98 -10.40 9.68
N LEU A 176 -4.29 -9.49 10.37
CA LEU A 176 -4.92 -8.53 11.28
C LEU A 176 -5.85 -7.57 10.54
N LEU A 177 -5.39 -7.02 9.41
CA LEU A 177 -6.25 -6.21 8.55
C LEU A 177 -7.48 -7.01 8.10
N ALA A 178 -7.28 -8.22 7.54
CA ALA A 178 -8.39 -9.02 7.03
C ALA A 178 -9.39 -9.38 8.13
N ARG A 179 -8.93 -9.72 9.35
CA ARG A 179 -9.81 -9.99 10.49
C ARG A 179 -10.69 -8.77 10.81
N SER A 180 -10.09 -7.58 10.82
CA SER A 180 -10.79 -6.33 11.12
C SER A 180 -11.83 -5.98 10.05
N LEU A 181 -11.45 -6.08 8.76
CA LEU A 181 -12.36 -5.82 7.65
C LEU A 181 -13.52 -6.83 7.61
N ARG A 182 -13.25 -8.12 7.84
CA ARG A 182 -14.32 -9.14 7.94
C ARG A 182 -15.34 -8.79 9.01
N LYS A 183 -14.86 -8.41 10.21
CA LYS A 183 -15.75 -8.04 11.31
C LYS A 183 -16.64 -6.86 10.94
N ARG A 184 -16.10 -5.88 10.20
CA ARG A 184 -16.89 -4.74 9.72
C ARG A 184 -17.88 -5.13 8.65
N LEU A 185 -17.45 -5.94 7.68
CA LEU A 185 -18.28 -6.41 6.57
C LEU A 185 -19.53 -7.15 7.08
N MET A 186 -19.36 -8.10 8.02
CA MET A 186 -20.47 -8.90 8.57
C MET A 186 -21.50 -8.11 9.39
N ASN A 187 -21.17 -6.87 9.79
CA ASN A 187 -22.08 -6.00 10.54
C ASN A 187 -22.56 -4.80 9.71
N HIS A 188 -22.27 -4.79 8.41
CA HIS A 188 -22.58 -3.64 7.57
C HIS A 188 -24.02 -3.73 7.04
N SER A 189 -24.85 -2.71 7.31
CA SER A 189 -26.30 -2.73 6.98
C SER A 189 -26.66 -2.65 5.49
N ARG A 190 -25.66 -2.43 4.64
CA ARG A 190 -25.83 -2.25 3.18
C ARG A 190 -24.94 -3.17 2.35
N ILE A 191 -24.21 -4.08 2.97
CA ILE A 191 -23.35 -5.03 2.26
C ILE A 191 -23.77 -6.43 2.65
N ASP A 192 -24.20 -7.19 1.64
CA ASP A 192 -24.62 -8.59 1.74
C ASP A 192 -23.56 -9.53 1.16
#